data_AF-A0A1M7AB10-F1
#
_entry.id   AF-A0A1M7AB10-F1
#
_cell.length_a   1.000
_cell.length_b   1.000
_cell.length_c   1.000
_cell.angle_alpha   90.00
_cell.angle_beta   90.00
_cell.angle_gamma   90.00
#
_symmetry.space_group_name_H-M   'P 1'
#
loop_
_entity.id
_entity.type
_entity.pdbx_description
1 polymer ?
#
loop_
_entity_poly.entity_id
_entity_poly.type
_entity_poly.pdbx_seq_one_letter_code
_entity_poly.pdbx_strand_id
1 'polypeptide(L)'
;MRKRRQDPAEVLAVLNLLWPAGDTDGEWALNEVREGHSVTSAAGDFHVHRFSSDDVAERDRLAFVREVYGRVIVKHYIEPHADSPFRCRTVLRRLPGLGLASIDCSGIHTERTPAQIDSDDLVLHVRSAGKGIVRQFGREAVAGAGELAVTRSSDAASCDYDPGSRLLHLKS
;
A
#
# COMPACT_ATOMS: atom_id res chain seq x y z
N MET A 1 -2.29 -22.69 -19.18
CA MET A 1 -1.23 -21.70 -18.90
C MET A 1 -0.89 -21.79 -17.41
N ARG A 2 0.25 -22.38 -17.04
CA ARG A 2 0.64 -22.54 -15.61
C ARG A 2 1.06 -21.17 -15.07
N LYS A 3 0.35 -20.63 -14.07
CA LYS A 3 0.81 -19.45 -13.32
C LYS A 3 2.15 -19.80 -12.65
N ARG A 4 3.19 -19.02 -12.93
CA ARG A 4 4.49 -19.16 -12.27
C ARG A 4 4.28 -18.79 -10.80
N ARG A 5 4.49 -19.74 -9.87
CA ARG A 5 4.50 -19.44 -8.44
C ARG A 5 5.56 -18.37 -8.20
N GLN A 6 5.18 -17.29 -7.52
CA GLN A 6 6.13 -16.26 -7.10
C GLN A 6 6.83 -16.72 -5.83
N ASP A 7 8.15 -16.69 -5.83
CA ASP A 7 8.94 -16.92 -4.61
C ASP A 7 8.87 -15.64 -3.75
N PRO A 8 8.44 -15.74 -2.48
CA PRO A 8 8.45 -14.60 -1.56
C PRO A 8 9.79 -13.88 -1.47
N ALA A 9 10.91 -14.61 -1.50
CA ALA A 9 12.24 -14.02 -1.42
C ALA A 9 12.58 -13.19 -2.68
N GLU A 10 12.16 -13.65 -3.87
CA GLU A 10 12.32 -12.88 -5.12
C GLU A 10 11.50 -11.60 -5.09
N VAL A 11 10.23 -11.67 -4.62
CA VAL A 11 9.37 -10.49 -4.50
C VAL A 11 9.98 -9.50 -3.51
N LEU A 12 10.49 -9.96 -2.37
CA LEU A 12 11.11 -9.11 -1.35
C LEU A 12 12.43 -8.49 -1.82
N ALA A 13 13.27 -9.24 -2.53
CA ALA A 13 14.53 -8.70 -3.08
C ALA A 13 14.26 -7.56 -4.05
N VAL A 14 13.27 -7.74 -4.92
CA VAL A 14 12.86 -6.71 -5.87
C VAL A 14 12.24 -5.51 -5.15
N LEU A 15 11.42 -5.73 -4.12
CA LEU A 15 10.88 -4.63 -3.33
C LEU A 15 11.96 -3.86 -2.56
N ASN A 16 12.97 -4.54 -2.00
CA ASN A 16 14.08 -3.87 -1.31
C ASN A 16 14.94 -3.01 -2.24
N LEU A 17 15.11 -3.43 -3.50
CA LEU A 17 15.82 -2.64 -4.52
C LEU A 17 15.05 -1.37 -4.91
N LEU A 18 13.73 -1.40 -4.75
CA LEU A 18 12.84 -0.35 -5.26
C LEU A 18 12.28 0.53 -4.16
N TRP A 19 12.35 0.07 -2.93
CA TRP A 19 11.88 0.70 -1.71
C TRP A 19 12.92 0.46 -0.60
N PRO A 20 14.14 1.05 -0.71
CA PRO A 20 15.13 0.93 0.35
C PRO A 20 14.57 1.56 1.63
N ALA A 21 14.71 0.85 2.75
CA ALA A 21 14.30 1.38 4.04
C ALA A 21 15.16 2.61 4.37
N GLY A 22 14.56 3.80 4.41
CA GLY A 22 15.19 5.00 4.96
C GLY A 22 15.56 6.13 3.98
N ASP A 23 15.08 6.14 2.74
CA ASP A 23 15.35 7.25 1.82
C ASP A 23 14.25 8.34 1.92
N THR A 24 14.20 9.00 3.09
CA THR A 24 13.40 10.22 3.32
C THR A 24 14.26 11.49 3.34
N ASP A 25 15.58 11.39 3.14
CA ASP A 25 16.44 12.56 3.10
C ASP A 25 16.43 13.16 1.70
N GLY A 26 15.30 13.80 1.38
CA GLY A 26 15.18 14.76 0.31
C GLY A 26 16.06 15.97 0.60
N GLU A 27 17.37 15.85 0.38
CA GLU A 27 18.25 16.99 0.14
C GLU A 27 17.98 17.48 -1.29
N TRP A 28 16.82 18.14 -1.46
CA TRP A 28 16.47 18.83 -2.69
C TRP A 28 17.37 20.06 -2.78
N ALA A 29 18.44 19.99 -3.58
CA ALA A 29 19.11 21.18 -4.03
C ALA A 29 18.05 22.11 -4.67
N LEU A 30 17.77 23.23 -3.99
CA LEU A 30 16.87 24.27 -4.46
C LEU A 30 17.45 24.88 -5.74
N ASN A 31 17.15 24.28 -6.89
CA ASN A 31 17.28 24.97 -8.16
C ASN A 31 16.04 25.85 -8.34
N GLU A 32 16.26 27.15 -8.17
CA GLU A 32 15.31 28.22 -8.47
C GLU A 32 14.61 27.97 -9.81
N VAL A 33 13.29 27.93 -9.77
CA VAL A 33 12.44 27.89 -10.96
C VAL A 33 12.54 29.27 -11.63
N ARG A 34 13.36 29.39 -12.67
CA ARG A 34 13.21 30.43 -13.70
C ARG A 34 12.58 29.83 -14.96
N GLU A 35 11.68 30.63 -15.51
CA GLU A 35 10.71 30.34 -16.55
C GLU A 35 11.26 29.58 -17.77
N GLY A 36 10.42 28.69 -18.31
CA GLY A 36 10.53 28.20 -19.68
C GLY A 36 11.40 26.96 -19.86
N HIS A 37 10.96 25.79 -19.39
CA HIS A 37 11.53 24.52 -19.82
C HIS A 37 10.41 23.56 -20.26
N SER A 38 10.45 23.23 -21.55
CA SER A 38 9.74 22.11 -22.17
C SER A 38 9.80 20.89 -21.25
N VAL A 39 8.64 20.33 -20.91
CA VAL A 39 8.54 19.05 -20.19
C VAL A 39 9.07 17.96 -21.12
N THR A 40 10.38 17.81 -21.14
CA THR A 40 11.01 16.60 -21.65
C THR A 40 10.77 15.57 -20.57
N SER A 41 9.81 14.68 -20.82
CA SER A 41 9.60 13.47 -20.02
C SER A 41 10.92 12.73 -19.91
N ALA A 42 11.69 12.97 -18.84
CA ALA A 42 12.59 11.94 -18.36
C ALA A 42 11.72 10.70 -18.18
N ALA A 43 12.11 9.58 -18.79
CA ALA A 43 11.48 8.30 -18.50
C ALA A 43 11.73 8.05 -17.01
N GLY A 44 10.81 8.50 -16.16
CA GLY A 44 10.91 8.36 -14.72
C GLY A 44 11.05 6.89 -14.37
N ASP A 45 11.74 6.57 -13.29
CA ASP A 45 11.90 5.21 -12.80
C ASP A 45 10.55 4.65 -12.33
N PHE A 46 9.74 4.19 -13.28
CA PHE A 46 8.41 3.62 -13.08
C PHE A 46 8.54 2.13 -12.78
N HIS A 47 8.56 1.76 -11.51
CA HIS A 47 8.62 0.36 -11.11
C HIS A 47 7.26 -0.16 -10.69
N VAL A 48 6.82 -1.27 -11.32
CA VAL A 48 5.53 -1.91 -11.06
C VAL A 48 5.74 -3.31 -10.50
N HIS A 49 5.26 -3.55 -9.28
CA HIS A 49 5.32 -4.86 -8.62
C HIS A 49 3.92 -5.42 -8.47
N ARG A 50 3.78 -6.71 -8.75
CA ARG A 50 2.51 -7.42 -8.61
C ARG A 50 2.72 -8.63 -7.74
N PHE A 51 1.82 -8.84 -6.80
CA PHE A 51 1.73 -10.09 -6.06
C PHE A 51 0.28 -10.49 -5.82
N SER A 52 0.07 -11.79 -5.66
CA SER A 52 -1.23 -12.35 -5.32
C SER A 52 -1.07 -13.48 -4.31
N SER A 53 -1.89 -13.47 -3.27
CA SER A 53 -1.98 -14.59 -2.32
C SER A 53 -2.41 -15.89 -3.01
N ASP A 54 -3.09 -15.82 -4.15
CA ASP A 54 -3.51 -17.00 -4.93
C ASP A 54 -2.32 -17.81 -5.46
N ASP A 55 -1.13 -17.19 -5.54
CA ASP A 55 0.10 -17.82 -6.01
C ASP A 55 0.85 -18.55 -4.87
N VAL A 56 0.32 -18.48 -3.64
CA VAL A 56 0.86 -19.09 -2.42
C VAL A 56 -0.13 -20.13 -1.86
N ALA A 57 0.38 -21.16 -1.18
CA ALA A 57 -0.45 -22.15 -0.51
C ALA A 57 -1.33 -21.46 0.55
N GLU A 58 -2.58 -21.91 0.69
CA GLU A 58 -3.61 -21.24 1.49
C GLU A 58 -3.14 -20.90 2.92
N ARG A 59 -2.53 -21.87 3.59
CA ARG A 59 -1.97 -21.73 4.95
C ARG A 59 -0.88 -20.65 5.09
N ASP A 60 -0.20 -20.32 3.99
CA ASP A 60 0.96 -19.43 3.98
C ASP A 60 0.59 -18.02 3.45
N ARG A 61 -0.64 -17.83 2.95
CA ARG A 61 -1.08 -16.56 2.30
C ARG A 61 -0.98 -15.35 3.20
N LEU A 62 -1.46 -15.45 4.44
CA LEU A 62 -1.49 -14.32 5.37
C LEU A 62 -0.08 -13.91 5.79
N ALA A 63 0.78 -14.89 6.09
CA ALA A 63 2.19 -14.64 6.41
C ALA A 63 2.90 -13.94 5.23
N PHE A 64 2.72 -14.47 4.01
CA PHE A 64 3.25 -13.87 2.79
C PHE A 64 2.83 -12.41 2.61
N VAL A 65 1.52 -12.11 2.72
CA VAL A 65 1.05 -10.74 2.51
C VAL A 65 1.53 -9.79 3.61
N ARG A 66 1.57 -10.22 4.88
CA ARG A 66 2.11 -9.39 5.98
C ARG A 66 3.57 -9.02 5.73
N GLU A 67 4.36 -9.96 5.22
CA GLU A 67 5.77 -9.73 4.91
C GLU A 67 5.99 -8.79 3.72
N VAL A 68 5.21 -8.97 2.64
CA VAL A 68 5.37 -8.21 1.40
C VAL A 68 4.69 -6.83 1.47
N TYR A 69 3.48 -6.75 2.00
CA TYR A 69 2.68 -5.51 2.04
C TYR A 69 3.16 -4.53 3.10
N GLY A 70 3.49 -5.04 4.30
CA GLY A 70 3.91 -4.21 5.44
C GLY A 70 5.20 -3.43 5.21
N ARG A 71 6.02 -3.84 4.23
CA ARG A 71 7.31 -3.18 3.92
C ARG A 71 7.21 -2.01 2.95
N VAL A 72 6.17 -1.94 2.11
CA VAL A 72 6.19 -1.05 0.92
C VAL A 72 5.28 0.16 1.05
N ILE A 73 4.10 0.01 1.66
CA ILE A 73 3.13 1.11 1.73
C ILE A 73 3.11 1.63 3.16
N VAL A 74 2.66 0.81 4.08
CA VAL A 74 2.61 1.14 5.50
C VAL A 74 2.67 -0.16 6.28
N LYS A 75 3.49 -0.18 7.33
CA LYS A 75 3.52 -1.28 8.30
C LYS A 75 2.17 -1.37 9.02
N HIS A 76 1.46 -2.45 8.76
CA HIS A 76 0.20 -2.76 9.42
C HIS A 76 0.20 -4.21 9.91
N TYR A 77 -0.47 -4.45 11.02
CA TYR A 77 -1.08 -5.75 11.28
C TYR A 77 -2.25 -5.94 10.32
N ILE A 78 -2.42 -7.17 9.83
CA ILE A 78 -3.51 -7.55 8.93
C ILE A 78 -4.17 -8.76 9.53
N GLU A 79 -5.47 -8.70 9.76
CA GLU A 79 -6.29 -9.81 10.25
C GLU A 79 -7.47 -10.04 9.29
N PRO A 80 -7.64 -11.25 8.74
CA PRO A 80 -8.81 -11.57 7.92
C PRO A 80 -10.08 -11.56 8.77
N HIS A 81 -11.21 -11.17 8.18
CA HIS A 81 -12.51 -11.38 8.83
C HIS A 81 -12.79 -12.87 8.98
N ALA A 82 -13.35 -13.28 10.12
CA ALA A 82 -13.58 -14.69 10.48
C ALA A 82 -14.38 -15.47 9.42
N ASP A 83 -15.31 -14.80 8.74
CA ASP A 83 -16.25 -15.45 7.80
C ASP A 83 -15.73 -15.57 6.36
N SER A 84 -14.48 -15.15 6.09
CA SER A 84 -13.92 -15.14 4.73
C SER A 84 -12.52 -15.75 4.67
N PRO A 85 -12.27 -16.69 3.73
CA PRO A 85 -10.92 -17.08 3.37
C PRO A 85 -10.10 -15.85 2.96
N PHE A 86 -8.85 -15.78 3.42
CA PHE A 86 -7.97 -14.66 3.09
C PHE A 86 -7.56 -14.69 1.62
N ARG A 87 -7.80 -13.57 0.93
CA ARG A 87 -7.33 -13.31 -0.43
C ARG A 87 -6.81 -11.87 -0.53
N CYS A 88 -5.71 -11.68 -1.22
CA CYS A 88 -5.19 -10.36 -1.55
C CYS A 88 -4.49 -10.40 -2.92
N ARG A 89 -4.80 -9.44 -3.78
CA ARG A 89 -4.06 -9.14 -5.01
C ARG A 89 -3.67 -7.68 -4.98
N THR A 90 -2.38 -7.42 -5.20
CA THR A 90 -1.83 -6.08 -5.09
C THR A 90 -0.98 -5.74 -6.29
N VAL A 91 -1.12 -4.51 -6.77
CA VAL A 91 -0.23 -3.86 -7.73
C VAL A 91 0.36 -2.64 -7.05
N LEU A 92 1.67 -2.65 -6.85
CA LEU A 92 2.45 -1.56 -6.30
C LEU A 92 3.12 -0.79 -7.44
N ARG A 93 3.14 0.53 -7.34
CA ARG A 93 3.85 1.42 -8.26
C ARG A 93 4.62 2.46 -7.46
N ARG A 94 5.86 2.72 -7.85
CA ARG A 94 6.60 3.90 -7.40
C ARG A 94 6.58 4.95 -8.50
N LEU A 95 6.24 6.16 -8.12
CA LEU A 95 6.37 7.39 -8.88
C LEU A 95 7.36 8.29 -8.11
N PRO A 96 7.99 9.27 -8.76
CA PRO A 96 8.83 10.24 -8.05
C PRO A 96 8.05 10.89 -6.89
N GLY A 97 8.49 10.66 -5.65
CA GLY A 97 7.84 11.17 -4.43
C GLY A 97 6.43 10.64 -4.15
N LEU A 98 6.04 9.47 -4.70
CA LEU A 98 4.71 8.89 -4.47
C LEU A 98 4.68 7.37 -4.66
N GLY A 99 4.38 6.65 -3.58
CA GLY A 99 3.98 5.24 -3.60
C GLY A 99 2.49 5.08 -3.87
N LEU A 100 2.13 4.16 -4.77
CA LEU A 100 0.75 3.78 -5.07
C LEU A 100 0.57 2.27 -4.92
N ALA A 101 -0.45 1.84 -4.18
CA ALA A 101 -0.93 0.46 -4.17
C ALA A 101 -2.36 0.37 -4.64
N SER A 102 -2.63 -0.49 -5.61
CA SER A 102 -3.98 -0.96 -5.92
C SER A 102 -4.16 -2.35 -5.33
N ILE A 103 -5.15 -2.51 -4.46
CA ILE A 103 -5.37 -3.72 -3.67
C ILE A 103 -6.80 -4.20 -3.89
N ASP A 104 -6.94 -5.50 -4.11
CA ASP A 104 -8.19 -6.24 -4.20
C ASP A 104 -8.10 -7.38 -3.16
N CYS A 105 -8.86 -7.25 -2.07
CA CYS A 105 -8.75 -8.17 -0.93
C CYS A 105 -10.11 -8.70 -0.45
N SER A 106 -10.05 -9.82 0.25
CA SER A 106 -11.14 -10.31 1.10
C SER A 106 -11.43 -9.32 2.23
N GLY A 107 -12.45 -9.61 3.04
CA GLY A 107 -12.69 -8.84 4.26
C GLY A 107 -11.48 -8.90 5.17
N ILE A 108 -10.92 -7.74 5.53
CA ILE A 108 -9.74 -7.64 6.40
C ILE A 108 -9.87 -6.44 7.34
N HIS A 109 -9.34 -6.62 8.54
CA HIS A 109 -8.96 -5.58 9.46
C HIS A 109 -7.47 -5.27 9.27
N THR A 110 -7.10 -4.00 9.28
CA THR A 110 -5.71 -3.56 9.31
C THR A 110 -5.48 -2.57 10.43
N GLU A 111 -4.37 -2.67 11.13
CA GLU A 111 -4.01 -1.77 12.22
C GLU A 111 -2.55 -1.33 12.10
N ARG A 112 -2.31 -0.02 12.13
CA ARG A 112 -1.00 0.57 12.35
C ARG A 112 -0.92 0.98 13.81
N THR A 113 -0.08 0.29 14.56
CA THR A 113 0.23 0.58 15.97
C THR A 113 1.37 1.60 16.06
N PRO A 114 1.60 2.23 17.24
CA PRO A 114 2.72 3.15 17.44
C PRO A 114 4.09 2.55 17.10
N ALA A 115 4.28 1.25 17.35
CA ALA A 115 5.53 0.54 17.04
C ALA A 115 5.77 0.36 15.52
N GLN A 116 4.76 0.64 14.68
CA GLN A 116 4.81 0.49 13.23
C GLN A 116 4.93 1.84 12.50
N ILE A 117 4.99 2.97 13.23
CA ILE A 117 5.12 4.30 12.65
C ILE A 117 6.57 4.51 12.17
N ASP A 118 6.73 4.82 10.89
CA ASP A 118 8.03 5.02 10.26
C ASP A 118 8.09 6.15 9.23
N SER A 119 7.00 6.88 8.99
CA SER A 119 7.01 8.15 8.25
C SER A 119 5.83 9.04 8.64
N ASP A 120 5.90 10.31 8.25
CA ASP A 120 4.90 11.36 8.54
C ASP A 120 3.95 11.67 7.36
N ASP A 121 3.99 10.85 6.32
CA ASP A 121 3.17 10.98 5.11
C ASP A 121 1.66 10.92 5.35
N LEU A 122 0.91 11.31 4.32
CA LEU A 122 -0.52 11.07 4.24
C LEU A 122 -0.81 9.78 3.49
N VAL A 123 -1.78 9.01 4.00
CA VAL A 123 -2.31 7.82 3.34
C VAL A 123 -3.73 8.11 2.88
N LEU A 124 -3.94 8.11 1.56
CA LEU A 124 -5.26 8.25 0.98
C LEU A 124 -5.85 6.87 0.73
N HIS A 125 -6.98 6.58 1.35
CA HIS A 125 -7.73 5.32 1.22
C HIS A 125 -8.88 5.50 0.22
N VAL A 126 -8.59 5.44 -1.08
CA VAL A 126 -9.60 5.60 -2.13
C VAL A 126 -10.30 4.28 -2.39
N ARG A 127 -11.63 4.27 -2.48
CA ARG A 127 -12.41 3.05 -2.72
C ARG A 127 -12.95 3.04 -4.13
N SER A 128 -12.43 2.14 -4.95
CA SER A 128 -12.95 1.91 -6.30
C SER A 128 -14.15 0.95 -6.32
N ALA A 129 -14.28 0.10 -5.30
CA ALA A 129 -15.42 -0.77 -5.08
C ALA A 129 -15.51 -1.17 -3.59
N GLY A 130 -16.71 -1.59 -3.17
CA GLY A 130 -16.99 -2.00 -1.80
C GLY A 130 -17.11 -0.81 -0.85
N LYS A 131 -17.04 -1.11 0.44
CA LYS A 131 -17.18 -0.15 1.53
C LYS A 131 -16.22 -0.51 2.65
N GLY A 132 -15.77 0.49 3.39
CA GLY A 132 -15.08 0.22 4.63
C GLY A 132 -14.98 1.43 5.51
N ILE A 133 -14.27 1.23 6.61
CA ILE A 133 -14.24 2.14 7.73
C ILE A 133 -12.79 2.44 8.03
N VAL A 134 -12.46 3.71 8.16
CA VAL A 134 -11.12 4.19 8.53
C VAL A 134 -11.23 4.91 9.86
N ARG A 135 -10.34 4.58 10.79
CA ARG A 135 -10.34 5.12 12.15
C ARG A 135 -8.99 5.73 12.48
N GLN A 136 -9.00 6.98 12.93
CA GLN A 136 -7.83 7.69 13.43
C GLN A 136 -8.26 8.83 14.36
N PHE A 137 -7.48 9.12 15.40
CA PHE A 137 -7.77 10.17 16.40
C PHE A 137 -9.14 10.04 17.10
N GLY A 138 -9.60 8.81 17.34
CA GLY A 138 -10.92 8.56 17.91
C GLY A 138 -12.08 8.94 16.99
N ARG A 139 -11.81 9.21 15.70
CA ARG A 139 -12.81 9.50 14.67
C ARG A 139 -12.95 8.31 13.74
N GLU A 140 -14.15 8.18 13.18
CA GLU A 140 -14.48 7.17 12.21
C GLU A 140 -14.95 7.84 10.91
N ALA A 141 -14.41 7.38 9.78
CA ALA A 141 -14.83 7.77 8.44
C ALA A 141 -15.24 6.52 7.66
N VAL A 142 -16.48 6.52 7.17
CA VAL A 142 -17.00 5.46 6.30
C VAL A 142 -16.81 5.92 4.85
N ALA A 143 -16.19 5.08 4.02
CA ALA A 143 -15.99 5.36 2.60
C ALA A 143 -16.56 4.22 1.76
N GLY A 144 -17.53 4.53 0.90
CA GLY A 144 -18.08 3.67 -0.14
C GLY A 144 -17.37 3.83 -1.48
N ALA A 145 -17.87 3.16 -2.52
CA ALA A 145 -17.29 3.25 -3.86
C ALA A 145 -17.33 4.68 -4.42
N GLY A 146 -16.20 5.16 -4.93
CA GLY A 146 -15.98 6.52 -5.41
C GLY A 146 -15.53 7.50 -4.32
N GLU A 147 -15.55 7.10 -3.05
CA GLU A 147 -15.18 7.95 -1.93
C GLU A 147 -13.77 7.62 -1.42
N LEU A 148 -13.23 8.53 -0.59
CA LEU A 148 -11.94 8.36 0.05
C LEU A 148 -11.97 8.83 1.50
N ALA A 149 -11.10 8.23 2.31
CA ALA A 149 -10.72 8.72 3.63
C ALA A 149 -9.20 8.95 3.67
N VAL A 150 -8.73 9.81 4.58
CA VAL A 150 -7.31 10.16 4.70
C VAL A 150 -6.84 9.89 6.13
N THR A 151 -5.66 9.29 6.27
CA THR A 151 -4.96 9.15 7.56
C THR A 151 -3.55 9.72 7.49
N ARG A 152 -2.98 10.10 8.64
CA ARG A 152 -1.55 10.41 8.79
C ARG A 152 -0.77 9.17 9.14
N SER A 153 0.36 8.91 8.50
CA SER A 153 1.23 7.79 8.86
C SER A 153 2.04 7.99 10.12
N SER A 154 2.17 9.24 10.58
CA SER A 154 2.74 9.62 11.88
C SER A 154 1.92 9.16 13.08
N ASP A 155 0.75 8.54 12.85
CA ASP A 155 -0.21 8.24 13.90
C ASP A 155 -0.83 6.85 13.72
N ALA A 156 -1.23 6.26 14.85
CA ALA A 156 -1.95 5.01 14.86
C ALA A 156 -3.27 5.14 14.10
N ALA A 157 -3.62 4.11 13.33
CA ALA A 157 -4.86 4.06 12.57
C ALA A 157 -5.31 2.61 12.41
N SER A 158 -6.61 2.39 12.32
CA SER A 158 -7.15 1.09 11.93
C SER A 158 -8.17 1.24 10.81
N CYS A 159 -8.29 0.20 9.99
CA CYS A 159 -9.24 0.16 8.89
C CYS A 159 -9.92 -1.20 8.83
N ASP A 160 -11.21 -1.21 8.56
CA ASP A 160 -11.95 -2.40 8.17
C ASP A 160 -12.38 -2.28 6.72
N TYR A 161 -12.17 -3.35 5.96
CA TYR A 161 -12.59 -3.44 4.56
C TYR A 161 -13.61 -4.56 4.40
N ASP A 162 -14.76 -4.26 3.82
CA ASP A 162 -15.76 -5.28 3.51
C ASP A 162 -15.24 -6.24 2.43
N PRO A 163 -15.69 -7.51 2.42
CA PRO A 163 -15.38 -8.44 1.33
C PRO A 163 -15.69 -7.85 -0.06
N GLY A 164 -14.77 -8.05 -1.02
CA GLY A 164 -14.92 -7.53 -2.38
C GLY A 164 -14.49 -6.06 -2.55
N SER A 165 -13.91 -5.47 -1.51
CA SER A 165 -13.36 -4.13 -1.56
C SER A 165 -12.14 -4.04 -2.48
N ARG A 166 -12.13 -2.99 -3.29
CA ARG A 166 -10.98 -2.60 -4.12
C ARG A 166 -10.56 -1.19 -3.77
N LEU A 167 -9.34 -1.05 -3.30
CA LEU A 167 -8.83 0.22 -2.80
C LEU A 167 -7.53 0.64 -3.49
N LEU A 168 -7.30 1.96 -3.49
CA LEU A 168 -6.03 2.56 -3.83
C LEU A 168 -5.46 3.23 -2.58
N HIS A 169 -4.21 2.93 -2.26
CA HIS A 169 -3.42 3.66 -1.27
C HIS A 169 -2.41 4.53 -1.98
N LEU A 170 -2.36 5.80 -1.61
CA LEU A 170 -1.34 6.74 -2.03
C LEU A 170 -0.58 7.18 -0.79
N LYS A 171 0.74 7.19 -0.87
CA LYS A 171 1.65 7.65 0.18
C LYS A 171 2.78 8.46 -0.47
N SER A 172 2.94 9.72 -0.09
CA SER A 172 4.05 10.58 -0.55
C SER A 172 5.40 10.13 -0.01
#